data_AF-B3U1T3-F1
#
_entry.id   AF-B3U1T3-F1
#
_cell.length_a   1.000
_cell.length_b   1.000
_cell.length_c   1.000
_cell.angle_alpha   90.00
_cell.angle_beta   90.00
_cell.angle_gamma   90.00
#
_symmetry.space_group_name_H-M   'P 1'
#
loop_
_entity.id
_entity.type
_entity.pdbx_description
1 polymer ?
#
loop_
_entity_poly.entity_id
_entity_poly.type
_entity_poly.pdbx_seq_one_letter_code
_entity_poly.pdbx_strand_id
1 'polypeptide(L)'
;GAEMWGAAKEMQAKRKKLGAWKKPGQSWWTDMGGVVHTFLVGDKKHAESEGIYARLEHLVPKMKKEGYVPHLQSSLLNISDDEKEAELCGHSEKLAIAYALNKTADGTTIRIVKNLRVCEDCHIATGYISKVEKRTIICRDASRFHVFKEGK
;
A
#
# COMPACT_ATOMS: atom_id res chain seq x y z
N GLY A 1 -4.76 -19.95 19.33
CA GLY A 1 -4.18 -20.43 20.60
C GLY A 1 -2.67 -20.22 20.60
N ALA A 2 -2.05 -20.12 21.78
CA ALA A 2 -0.61 -19.84 21.96
C ALA A 2 0.33 -20.82 21.21
N GLU A 3 -0.12 -22.05 20.98
CA GLU A 3 0.63 -23.09 20.23
C GLU A 3 0.85 -22.74 18.75
N MET A 4 -0.13 -22.09 18.10
CA MET A 4 0.03 -21.62 16.71
C MET A 4 1.09 -20.52 16.59
N TRP A 5 1.25 -19.70 17.64
CA TRP A 5 2.25 -18.63 17.65
C TRP A 5 3.67 -19.18 17.85
N GLY A 6 3.82 -20.22 18.68
CA GLY A 6 5.07 -20.95 18.85
C GLY A 6 5.56 -21.56 17.53
N ALA A 7 4.69 -22.30 16.85
CA ALA A 7 4.98 -22.94 15.57
C ALA A 7 5.32 -21.92 14.46
N ALA A 8 4.63 -20.77 14.42
CA ALA A 8 4.91 -19.70 13.46
C ALA A 8 6.31 -19.08 13.66
N LYS A 9 6.70 -18.83 14.92
CA LYS A 9 8.05 -18.32 15.25
C LYS A 9 9.14 -19.33 14.88
N GLU A 10 8.90 -20.61 15.14
CA GLU A 10 9.85 -21.68 14.84
C GLU A 10 10.04 -21.86 13.32
N MET A 11 8.93 -21.81 12.56
CA MET A 11 8.98 -21.84 11.10
C MET A 11 9.70 -20.60 10.53
N GLN A 12 9.51 -19.43 11.13
CA GLN A 12 10.20 -18.19 10.72
C GLN A 12 11.71 -18.26 11.00
N ALA A 13 12.12 -18.79 12.15
CA ALA A 13 13.52 -19.02 12.49
C ALA A 13 14.18 -20.03 11.53
N LYS A 14 13.46 -21.10 11.17
CA LYS A 14 13.92 -22.12 10.21
C LYS A 14 14.10 -21.53 8.81
N ARG A 15 13.18 -20.66 8.35
CA ARG A 15 13.28 -19.94 7.07
C ARG A 15 14.48 -18.98 7.04
N LYS A 16 14.75 -18.27 8.14
CA LYS A 16 15.95 -17.42 8.27
C LYS A 16 17.25 -18.25 8.19
N LYS A 17 17.31 -19.39 8.88
CA LYS A 17 18.47 -20.31 8.85
C LYS A 17 18.73 -20.89 7.45
N LEU A 18 17.69 -21.10 6.65
CA LEU A 18 17.78 -21.69 5.31
C LEU A 18 18.05 -20.67 4.19
N GLY A 19 18.26 -19.38 4.50
CA GLY A 19 18.44 -18.34 3.47
C GLY A 19 17.18 -18.08 2.61
N ALA A 20 16.04 -18.69 2.96
CA ALA A 20 14.77 -18.55 2.27
C ALA A 20 14.05 -17.26 2.72
N TRP A 21 14.74 -16.13 2.62
CA TRP A 21 14.18 -14.83 2.96
C TRP A 21 13.22 -14.41 1.84
N LYS A 22 11.91 -14.52 2.08
CA LYS A 22 10.95 -13.86 1.19
C LYS A 22 11.24 -12.36 1.23
N LYS A 23 11.55 -11.75 0.08
CA LYS A 23 11.70 -10.29 -0.01
C LYS A 23 10.44 -9.66 0.58
N PRO A 24 10.56 -8.65 1.47
CA PRO A 24 9.40 -7.98 2.01
C PRO A 24 8.56 -7.38 0.87
N GLY A 25 7.25 -7.30 1.07
CA GLY A 25 6.38 -6.58 0.14
C GLY A 25 6.80 -5.12 0.11
N GLN A 26 7.13 -4.62 -1.09
CA GLN A 26 7.54 -3.25 -1.30
C GLN A 26 6.92 -2.72 -2.57
N SER A 27 6.63 -1.42 -2.56
CA SER A 27 6.13 -0.70 -3.72
C SER A 27 7.01 0.51 -3.98
N TRP A 28 7.13 0.92 -5.23
CA TRP A 28 7.90 2.10 -5.60
C TRP A 28 7.27 2.91 -6.70
N TRP A 29 7.59 4.19 -6.68
CA TRP A 29 7.30 5.16 -7.74
C TRP A 29 8.62 5.71 -8.26
N THR A 30 8.74 5.87 -9.58
CA THR A 30 9.88 6.53 -10.21
C THR A 30 9.44 7.93 -10.62
N ASP A 31 10.16 8.95 -10.16
CA ASP A 31 9.87 10.33 -10.55
C ASP A 31 10.35 10.67 -11.97
N MET A 32 10.04 11.88 -12.43
CA MET A 32 10.41 12.35 -13.77
C MET A 32 11.92 12.48 -13.97
N GLY A 33 12.71 12.56 -12.90
CA GLY A 33 14.17 12.54 -12.93
C GLY A 33 14.77 11.13 -12.94
N GLY A 34 13.94 10.09 -12.89
CA GLY A 34 14.38 8.69 -12.85
C GLY A 34 14.74 8.18 -11.45
N VAL A 35 14.51 8.97 -10.40
CA VAL A 35 14.80 8.53 -9.01
C VAL A 35 13.70 7.58 -8.56
N VAL A 36 14.11 6.45 -7.99
CA VAL A 36 13.21 5.41 -7.48
C VAL A 36 12.95 5.62 -6.00
N HIS A 37 11.69 5.87 -5.65
CA HIS A 37 11.22 6.06 -4.27
C HIS A 37 10.51 4.79 -3.80
N THR A 38 11.14 4.04 -2.89
CA THR A 38 10.66 2.73 -2.44
C THR A 38 10.08 2.80 -1.04
N PHE A 39 8.98 2.09 -0.82
CA PHE A 39 8.24 2.06 0.44
C PHE A 39 7.98 0.61 0.88
N LEU A 40 8.15 0.37 2.17
CA LEU A 40 7.70 -0.85 2.86
C LEU A 40 6.36 -0.61 3.56
N VAL A 41 5.74 -1.69 4.04
CA VAL A 41 4.55 -1.56 4.90
C VAL A 41 4.94 -0.81 6.19
N GLY A 42 4.18 0.23 6.52
CA GLY A 42 4.39 1.05 7.71
C GLY A 42 5.67 1.90 7.66
N ASP A 43 6.21 2.19 6.48
CA ASP A 43 7.48 2.90 6.35
C ASP A 43 7.40 4.35 6.85
N LYS A 44 8.16 4.64 7.91
CA LYS A 44 8.32 5.96 8.51
C LYS A 44 9.74 6.52 8.39
N LYS A 45 10.63 5.85 7.65
CA LYS A 45 12.04 6.27 7.49
C LYS A 45 12.23 7.29 6.38
N HIS A 46 11.23 7.46 5.51
CA HIS A 46 11.29 8.45 4.45
C HIS A 46 11.30 9.86 5.05
N ALA A 47 12.16 10.75 4.54
CA ALA A 47 12.29 12.12 5.06
C ALA A 47 10.96 12.89 5.05
N GLU A 48 10.08 12.54 4.11
CA GLU A 48 8.75 13.15 3.94
C GLU A 48 7.60 12.26 4.44
N SER A 49 7.88 11.27 5.31
CA SER A 49 6.88 10.33 5.82
C SER A 49 5.67 11.06 6.41
N GLU A 50 5.85 12.13 7.16
CA GLU A 50 4.74 12.92 7.72
C GLU A 50 3.77 13.41 6.64
N GLY A 51 4.28 14.02 5.56
CA GLY A 51 3.46 14.48 4.44
C GLY A 51 2.78 13.35 3.66
N ILE A 52 3.39 12.16 3.63
CA ILE A 52 2.79 10.96 3.01
C ILE A 52 1.59 10.48 3.84
N TYR A 53 1.76 10.35 5.16
CA TYR A 53 0.68 9.90 6.04
C TYR A 53 -0.46 10.93 6.11
N ALA A 54 -0.14 12.23 6.21
CA ALA A 54 -1.15 13.29 6.17
C ALA A 54 -1.97 13.25 4.86
N ARG A 55 -1.32 12.94 3.74
CA ARG A 55 -2.03 12.76 2.45
C ARG A 55 -3.00 11.58 2.49
N LEU A 56 -2.62 10.47 3.12
CA LEU A 56 -3.51 9.31 3.29
C LEU A 56 -4.69 9.64 4.20
N GLU A 57 -4.45 10.28 5.34
CA GLU A 57 -5.49 10.73 6.28
C GLU A 57 -6.52 11.64 5.61
N HIS A 58 -6.08 12.48 4.66
CA HIS A 58 -6.97 13.31 3.87
C HIS A 58 -7.75 12.55 2.78
N LEU A 59 -7.17 11.48 2.21
CA LEU A 59 -7.82 10.65 1.20
C LEU A 59 -8.90 9.74 1.78
N VAL A 60 -8.65 9.12 2.93
CA VAL A 60 -9.57 8.15 3.56
C VAL A 60 -11.01 8.67 3.68
N PRO A 61 -11.30 9.84 4.28
CA PRO A 61 -12.67 10.31 4.42
C PRO A 61 -13.33 10.62 3.06
N LYS A 62 -12.55 11.06 2.06
CA LYS A 62 -13.07 11.28 0.70
C LYS A 62 -13.43 9.96 0.02
N MET A 63 -12.58 8.95 0.15
CA MET A 63 -12.86 7.60 -0.35
C MET A 63 -14.11 7.02 0.33
N LYS A 64 -14.23 7.15 1.66
CA LYS A 64 -15.41 6.68 2.41
C LYS A 64 -16.71 7.36 1.93
N LYS A 65 -16.68 8.66 1.64
CA LYS A 65 -17.83 9.39 1.05
C LYS A 65 -18.25 8.85 -0.32
N GLU A 66 -17.32 8.32 -1.09
CA GLU A 66 -17.58 7.70 -2.40
C GLU A 66 -18.02 6.22 -2.29
N GLY A 67 -18.00 5.63 -1.09
CA GLY A 67 -18.41 4.24 -0.82
C GLY A 67 -17.28 3.27 -0.52
N TYR A 68 -16.04 3.74 -0.32
CA TYR A 68 -14.94 2.87 0.11
C TYR A 68 -15.19 2.32 1.52
N VAL A 69 -15.16 1.00 1.64
CA VAL A 69 -15.18 0.28 2.91
C VAL A 69 -13.87 -0.50 3.02
N PRO A 70 -13.01 -0.23 4.02
CA PRO A 70 -11.77 -0.95 4.21
C PRO A 70 -11.99 -2.46 4.34
N HIS A 71 -11.23 -3.27 3.61
CA HIS A 71 -11.36 -4.73 3.68
C HIS A 71 -10.52 -5.30 4.83
N LEU A 72 -11.09 -5.27 6.04
CA LEU A 72 -10.42 -5.60 7.30
C LEU A 72 -10.06 -7.09 7.47
N GLN A 73 -10.67 -7.99 6.70
CA GLN A 73 -10.38 -9.44 6.72
C GLN A 73 -8.97 -9.80 6.23
N SER A 74 -8.27 -8.86 5.58
CA SER A 74 -6.90 -9.06 5.13
C SER A 74 -5.84 -8.96 6.24
N SER A 75 -6.21 -8.48 7.43
CA SER A 75 -5.32 -8.43 8.59
C SER A 75 -5.28 -9.77 9.34
N LEU A 76 -4.09 -10.34 9.50
CA LEU A 76 -3.88 -11.58 10.28
C LEU A 76 -3.79 -11.31 11.80
N LEU A 77 -3.91 -10.05 12.21
CA LEU A 77 -3.75 -9.60 13.58
C LEU A 77 -5.12 -9.52 14.27
N ASN A 78 -5.22 -10.09 15.48
CA ASN A 78 -6.43 -10.00 16.31
C ASN A 78 -6.45 -8.68 17.10
N ILE A 79 -6.51 -7.57 16.37
CA ILE A 79 -6.51 -6.19 16.87
C ILE A 79 -7.88 -5.52 16.61
N SER A 80 -8.09 -4.32 17.17
CA SER A 80 -9.33 -3.56 16.95
C SER A 80 -9.49 -3.14 15.49
N ASP A 81 -10.72 -2.90 15.04
CA ASP A 81 -10.97 -2.53 13.64
C ASP A 81 -10.34 -1.19 13.25
N ASP A 82 -10.22 -0.25 14.19
CA ASP A 82 -9.49 1.01 13.99
C ASP A 82 -7.99 0.77 13.76
N GLU A 83 -7.38 -0.15 14.51
CA GLU A 83 -5.97 -0.51 14.33
C GLU A 83 -5.74 -1.28 13.02
N LYS A 84 -6.69 -2.12 12.59
CA LYS A 84 -6.64 -2.76 11.26
C LYS A 84 -6.74 -1.73 10.15
N GLU A 85 -7.61 -0.74 10.28
CA GLU A 85 -7.72 0.34 9.29
C GLU A 85 -6.42 1.16 9.21
N ALA A 86 -5.78 1.42 10.35
CA ALA A 86 -4.47 2.07 10.39
C ALA A 86 -3.37 1.23 9.74
N GLU A 87 -3.37 -0.09 9.92
CA GLU A 87 -2.46 -1.01 9.22
C GLU A 87 -2.68 -0.96 7.70
N LEU A 88 -3.93 -1.01 7.26
CA LEU A 88 -4.31 -0.93 5.84
C LEU A 88 -3.89 0.40 5.22
N CYS A 89 -3.95 1.51 5.96
CA CYS A 89 -3.42 2.80 5.51
C CYS A 89 -1.91 2.74 5.28
N GLY A 90 -1.18 2.00 6.10
CA GLY A 90 0.27 1.81 6.02
C GLY A 90 0.75 0.87 4.92
N HIS A 91 -0.11 0.34 4.05
CA HIS A 91 0.32 -0.51 2.95
C HIS A 91 1.25 0.22 1.98
N SER A 92 2.31 -0.48 1.54
CA SER A 92 3.36 0.08 0.68
C SER A 92 2.83 0.75 -0.60
N GLU A 93 1.78 0.20 -1.21
CA GLU A 93 1.14 0.78 -2.39
C GLU A 93 0.54 2.15 -2.10
N LYS A 94 -0.19 2.28 -0.98
CA LYS A 94 -0.85 3.52 -0.60
C LYS A 94 0.19 4.59 -0.28
N LEU A 95 1.28 4.22 0.41
CA LEU A 95 2.40 5.12 0.68
C LEU A 95 3.04 5.62 -0.63
N ALA A 96 3.33 4.73 -1.57
CA ALA A 96 3.91 5.08 -2.86
C ALA A 96 2.98 5.99 -3.69
N ILE A 97 1.67 5.71 -3.71
CA ILE A 97 0.66 6.54 -4.40
C ILE A 97 0.57 7.92 -3.74
N ALA A 98 0.47 7.98 -2.41
CA ALA A 98 0.39 9.24 -1.68
C ALA A 98 1.62 10.12 -1.91
N TYR A 99 2.82 9.52 -1.90
CA TYR A 99 4.04 10.26 -2.23
C TYR A 99 4.03 10.77 -3.66
N ALA A 100 3.68 9.92 -4.64
CA ALA A 100 3.58 10.33 -6.03
C ALA A 100 2.56 11.46 -6.24
N LEU A 101 1.40 11.41 -5.56
CA LEU A 101 0.39 12.48 -5.60
C LEU A 101 0.96 13.80 -5.11
N ASN A 102 1.71 13.80 -4.02
CA ASN A 102 2.31 15.01 -3.45
C ASN A 102 3.38 15.63 -4.37
N LYS A 103 4.04 14.81 -5.19
CA LYS A 103 5.18 15.22 -6.03
C LYS A 103 4.84 15.52 -7.48
N THR A 104 3.58 15.36 -7.88
CA THR A 104 3.18 15.50 -9.29
C THR A 104 1.93 16.34 -9.43
N ALA A 105 1.92 17.23 -10.44
CA ALA A 105 0.80 18.13 -10.72
C ALA A 105 -0.49 17.37 -11.04
N ASP A 106 -1.63 17.95 -10.67
CA ASP A 106 -2.97 17.41 -10.91
C ASP A 106 -3.16 16.91 -12.35
N GLY A 107 -3.90 15.81 -12.50
CA GLY A 107 -4.10 15.15 -13.79
C GLY A 107 -2.92 14.29 -14.29
N THR A 108 -1.69 14.45 -13.76
CA THR A 108 -0.56 13.58 -14.17
C THR A 108 -0.86 12.11 -13.85
N THR A 109 -0.52 11.21 -14.78
CA THR A 109 -0.66 9.76 -14.58
C THR A 109 0.40 9.24 -13.60
N ILE A 110 -0.04 8.52 -12.58
CA ILE A 110 0.85 7.90 -11.58
C ILE A 110 1.15 6.46 -11.96
N ARG A 111 2.41 6.03 -11.85
CA ARG A 111 2.85 4.67 -12.18
C ARG A 111 3.55 4.04 -10.98
N ILE A 112 2.92 3.03 -10.38
CA ILE A 112 3.43 2.33 -9.22
C ILE A 112 3.86 0.92 -9.63
N VAL A 113 4.94 0.42 -9.02
CA VAL A 113 5.34 -0.97 -9.16
C VAL A 113 5.35 -1.63 -7.79
N LYS A 114 4.86 -2.86 -7.70
CA LYS A 114 4.91 -3.73 -6.53
C LYS A 114 5.59 -5.05 -6.87
N ASN A 115 6.41 -5.57 -5.95
CA ASN A 115 7.10 -6.85 -6.14
C ASN A 115 6.24 -8.10 -5.84
N LEU A 116 5.12 -7.93 -5.13
CA LEU A 116 4.11 -8.95 -4.83
C LEU A 116 2.78 -8.60 -5.50
N ARG A 117 1.84 -9.54 -5.52
CA ARG A 117 0.46 -9.25 -5.94
C ARG A 117 -0.14 -8.16 -5.05
N VAL A 118 -0.85 -7.21 -5.65
CA VAL A 118 -1.58 -6.17 -4.90
C VAL A 118 -2.69 -6.82 -4.08
N CYS A 119 -2.83 -6.41 -2.82
CA CYS A 119 -3.91 -6.94 -1.99
C CYS A 119 -5.25 -6.32 -2.40
N GLU A 120 -6.35 -7.01 -2.07
CA GLU A 120 -7.69 -6.60 -2.48
C GLU A 120 -8.07 -5.21 -1.98
N ASP A 121 -7.76 -4.91 -0.71
CA ASP A 121 -7.99 -3.57 -0.15
C ASP A 121 -7.22 -2.48 -0.92
N CYS A 122 -5.93 -2.69 -1.23
CA CYS A 122 -5.15 -1.74 -2.01
C CYS A 122 -5.66 -1.59 -3.44
N HIS A 123 -6.14 -2.67 -4.05
CA HIS A 123 -6.74 -2.61 -5.38
C HIS A 123 -7.99 -1.73 -5.37
N ILE A 124 -8.91 -1.97 -4.43
CA ILE A 124 -10.14 -1.20 -4.27
C ILE A 124 -9.81 0.26 -3.94
N ALA A 125 -8.94 0.50 -2.95
CA ALA A 125 -8.53 1.84 -2.55
C ALA A 125 -7.89 2.60 -3.71
N THR A 126 -7.06 1.97 -4.55
CA THR A 126 -6.44 2.64 -5.71
C THR A 126 -7.48 3.12 -6.71
N GLY A 127 -8.54 2.34 -6.94
CA GLY A 127 -9.69 2.79 -7.73
C GLY A 127 -10.33 4.05 -7.14
N TYR A 128 -10.65 4.03 -5.84
CA TYR A 128 -11.22 5.21 -5.17
C TYR A 128 -10.29 6.43 -5.20
N ILE A 129 -8.99 6.25 -4.98
CA ILE A 129 -8.01 7.34 -5.10
C ILE A 129 -8.03 7.91 -6.52
N SER A 130 -8.05 7.06 -7.55
CA SER A 130 -8.16 7.50 -8.95
C SER A 130 -9.40 8.36 -9.19
N LYS A 131 -10.55 7.98 -8.63
CA LYS A 131 -11.80 8.75 -8.72
C LYS A 131 -11.71 10.09 -7.98
N VAL A 132 -11.30 10.06 -6.71
CA VAL A 132 -11.24 11.23 -5.81
C VAL A 132 -10.26 12.28 -6.33
N GLU A 133 -9.08 11.84 -6.76
CA GLU A 133 -8.02 12.74 -7.23
C GLU A 133 -8.14 13.06 -8.72
N LYS A 134 -9.07 12.40 -9.43
CA LYS A 134 -9.29 12.56 -10.89
C LYS A 134 -8.02 12.27 -11.69
N ARG A 135 -7.31 11.19 -11.34
CA ARG A 135 -6.02 10.81 -11.97
C ARG A 135 -6.04 9.35 -12.38
N THR A 136 -5.43 9.06 -13.51
CA THR A 136 -5.13 7.68 -13.90
C THR A 136 -3.97 7.15 -13.05
N ILE A 137 -4.15 5.98 -12.46
CA ILE A 137 -3.11 5.29 -11.71
C ILE A 137 -2.87 3.94 -12.39
N ILE A 138 -1.62 3.66 -12.73
CA ILE A 138 -1.20 2.38 -13.29
C ILE A 138 -0.37 1.67 -12.24
N CYS A 139 -0.79 0.47 -11.84
CA CYS A 139 -0.04 -0.37 -10.91
C CYS A 139 0.44 -1.63 -11.61
N ARG A 140 1.75 -1.85 -11.64
CA ARG A 140 2.34 -3.13 -12.07
C ARG A 140 2.68 -3.95 -10.84
N ASP A 141 2.06 -5.11 -10.70
CA ASP A 141 2.36 -6.02 -9.60
C ASP A 141 3.11 -7.26 -10.10
N ALA A 142 3.30 -8.26 -9.22
CA ALA A 142 3.99 -9.51 -9.58
C ALA A 142 3.28 -10.34 -10.67
N SER A 143 1.99 -10.09 -10.90
CA SER A 143 1.14 -10.92 -11.75
C SER A 143 0.74 -10.20 -13.04
N ARG A 144 0.44 -8.89 -12.98
CA ARG A 144 -0.13 -8.14 -14.11
C ARG A 144 -0.03 -6.62 -13.93
N PHE A 145 -0.52 -5.90 -14.94
CA PHE A 145 -0.80 -4.49 -14.87
C PHE A 145 -2.27 -4.27 -14.52
N HIS A 146 -2.52 -3.26 -13.68
CA HIS A 146 -3.83 -2.75 -13.33
C HIS A 146 -3.87 -1.29 -13.72
N VAL A 147 -4.92 -0.87 -14.43
CA VAL A 147 -5.11 0.52 -14.85
C VAL A 147 -6.37 1.01 -14.17
N PHE A 148 -6.20 2.00 -13.30
CA PHE A 148 -7.28 2.61 -12.55
C PHE A 148 -7.65 3.95 -13.16
N LYS A 149 -8.92 4.14 -13.51
CA LYS A 149 -9.46 5.39 -14.03
C LYS A 149 -10.90 5.58 -13.55
N GLU A 150 -11.16 6.73 -12.91
CA GLU A 150 -12.50 7.13 -12.47
C GLU A 150 -13.19 6.08 -11.56
N GLY A 151 -12.42 5.37 -10.74
CA GLY A 151 -12.94 4.37 -9.81
C GLY A 151 -12.94 2.92 -10.31
N LYS A 152 -12.59 2.69 -11.57
CA LYS A 152 -12.53 1.36 -12.20
C LYS A 152 -11.10 0.92 -12.41
#